data_AF-A0A923A2Q2-F1
#
_entry.id   AF-A0A923A2Q2-F1
#
_cell.length_a   1.000
_cell.length_b   1.000
_cell.length_c   1.000
_cell.angle_alpha   90.00
_cell.angle_beta   90.00
_cell.angle_gamma   90.00
#
_symmetry.space_group_name_H-M   'P 1'
#
loop_
_entity.id
_entity.type
_entity.pdbx_description
1 polymer ?
#
loop_
_entity_poly.entity_id
_entity_poly.type
_entity_poly.pdbx_seq_one_letter_code
_entity_poly.pdbx_strand_id
1 'polypeptide(L)'
;MFIDQVDAVSEVSGRDGQVKEVLFRIITDAHNFGGIKVVVVCRSFDLDSDYRLKSLKEDNRTKTIDVPLLDWKRDVEPFLKNKGFDVSSLIEPQRQLLCLPINLAVFLEIDDSKFAFHSMSNLHEKLIDKKQRTISNKRKTTWSLIQPLSAMCHWMSQRQKLNSPVSVLDTYPNAVDILTSEGLIILNRSQVNFFHESFFDHIYARSFVSHDQTIVELLSETEQHLFRRTQVRQILEALRQNDMNRYLSELLSVLSNNDIRFHIKAAICQWLSSIDKPSEQEFRIISRFKEPSGKFHLFFRSAALSTHAWFDLLN
;
A
#
# COMPACT_ATOMS: atom_id res chain seq x y z
N MET A 1 17.41 1.69 -21.82
CA MET A 1 17.07 2.66 -20.76
C MET A 1 15.95 2.07 -19.92
N PHE A 2 16.07 2.11 -18.60
CA PHE A 2 15.02 1.66 -17.68
C PHE A 2 14.48 2.87 -16.94
N ILE A 3 13.16 2.98 -16.89
CA ILE A 3 12.45 4.03 -16.16
C ILE A 3 11.49 3.32 -15.21
N ASP A 4 11.76 3.44 -13.91
CA ASP A 4 10.95 2.81 -12.86
C ASP A 4 9.94 3.81 -12.28
N GLN A 5 8.82 3.28 -11.79
CA GLN A 5 7.75 4.03 -11.10
C GLN A 5 7.22 5.25 -11.86
N VAL A 6 6.93 5.12 -13.15
CA VAL A 6 6.38 6.23 -13.95
C VAL A 6 5.00 6.68 -13.44
N ASP A 7 4.27 5.82 -12.74
CA ASP A 7 3.03 6.18 -12.05
C ASP A 7 3.22 7.27 -10.98
N ALA A 8 4.42 7.41 -10.38
CA ALA A 8 4.70 8.46 -9.41
C ALA A 8 4.59 9.87 -9.99
N VAL A 9 4.68 10.01 -11.32
CA VAL A 9 4.56 11.29 -12.07
C VAL A 9 3.31 11.34 -12.98
N SER A 10 2.38 10.39 -12.84
CA SER A 10 1.09 10.36 -13.54
C SER A 10 0.25 11.61 -13.24
N GLU A 11 -0.62 12.04 -14.16
CA GLU A 11 -1.55 13.16 -13.87
C GLU A 11 -2.49 12.83 -12.71
N VAL A 12 -2.75 11.54 -12.55
CA VAL A 12 -3.53 11.01 -11.44
C VAL A 12 -2.79 11.29 -10.12
N SER A 13 -1.44 11.37 -10.11
CA SER A 13 -0.58 11.59 -8.94
C SER A 13 -0.60 13.01 -8.37
N GLY A 14 -1.08 13.99 -9.15
CA GLY A 14 -1.25 15.38 -8.72
C GLY A 14 0.07 16.12 -8.46
N ARG A 15 1.22 15.59 -8.92
CA ARG A 15 2.54 16.24 -8.82
C ARG A 15 2.89 17.00 -10.10
N ASP A 16 3.68 18.06 -9.91
CA ASP A 16 4.12 19.08 -10.87
C ASP A 16 4.34 18.55 -12.31
N GLY A 17 3.51 19.04 -13.25
CA GLY A 17 3.45 18.55 -14.63
C GLY A 17 4.77 18.65 -15.40
N GLN A 18 5.70 19.51 -14.96
CA GLN A 18 6.98 19.72 -15.64
C GLN A 18 7.87 18.48 -15.66
N VAL A 19 7.94 17.70 -14.57
CA VAL A 19 8.75 16.48 -14.51
C VAL A 19 8.19 15.41 -15.44
N LYS A 20 6.85 15.35 -15.53
CA LYS A 20 6.13 14.45 -16.43
C LYS A 20 6.41 14.78 -17.91
N GLU A 21 6.34 16.06 -18.29
CA GLU A 21 6.66 16.49 -19.67
C GLU A 21 8.08 16.07 -20.08
N VAL A 22 9.05 16.29 -19.19
CA VAL A 22 10.45 15.89 -19.45
C VAL A 22 10.56 14.38 -19.65
N LEU A 23 9.88 13.59 -18.82
CA LEU A 23 9.93 12.14 -18.89
C LEU A 23 9.38 11.61 -20.22
N PHE A 24 8.19 12.06 -20.62
CA PHE A 24 7.58 11.62 -21.87
C PHE A 24 8.38 12.11 -23.09
N ARG A 25 8.97 13.31 -23.03
CA ARG A 25 9.90 13.77 -24.07
C ARG A 25 11.11 12.85 -24.21
N ILE A 26 11.72 12.42 -23.10
CA ILE A 26 12.86 11.47 -23.13
C ILE A 26 12.43 10.13 -23.76
N ILE A 27 11.22 9.65 -23.47
CA ILE A 27 10.67 8.42 -24.07
C ILE A 27 10.51 8.62 -25.59
N THR A 28 9.91 9.73 -26.03
CA THR A 28 9.73 10.07 -27.45
C THR A 28 11.06 10.23 -28.17
N ASP A 29 12.03 10.92 -27.58
CA ASP A 29 13.35 11.13 -28.17
C ASP A 29 14.08 9.81 -28.33
N ALA A 30 14.14 8.99 -27.28
CA ALA A 30 14.75 7.66 -27.33
C ALA A 30 14.11 6.77 -28.41
N HIS A 31 12.80 6.95 -28.63
CA HIS A 31 12.07 6.27 -29.69
C HIS A 31 12.51 6.74 -31.09
N ASN A 32 12.65 8.05 -31.29
CA ASN A 32 13.04 8.64 -32.57
C ASN A 32 14.50 8.32 -32.97
N PHE A 33 15.39 8.10 -32.01
CA PHE A 33 16.78 7.73 -32.29
C PHE A 33 16.96 6.29 -32.83
N GLY A 34 15.96 5.41 -32.72
CA GLY A 34 15.95 4.08 -33.36
C GLY A 34 16.94 3.03 -32.82
N GLY A 35 17.88 3.42 -31.96
CA GLY A 35 18.90 2.54 -31.37
C GLY A 35 18.71 2.23 -29.88
N ILE A 36 17.68 2.79 -29.23
CA ILE A 36 17.49 2.69 -27.78
C ILE A 36 16.19 1.94 -27.49
N LYS A 37 16.31 0.82 -26.76
CA LYS A 37 15.15 0.16 -26.13
C LYS A 37 14.85 0.84 -24.80
N VAL A 38 13.60 1.22 -24.61
CA VAL A 38 13.10 1.80 -23.36
C VAL A 38 12.20 0.78 -22.68
N VAL A 39 12.45 0.53 -21.40
CA VAL A 39 11.59 -0.26 -20.53
C VAL A 39 11.00 0.67 -19.49
N VAL A 40 9.68 0.75 -19.46
CA VAL A 40 8.91 1.59 -18.54
C VAL A 40 8.16 0.69 -17.57
N VAL A 41 8.30 0.95 -16.27
CA VAL A 41 7.58 0.25 -15.21
C VAL A 41 6.56 1.21 -14.60
N CYS A 42 5.32 0.75 -14.48
CA CYS A 42 4.23 1.48 -13.83
C CYS A 42 3.19 0.51 -13.26
N ARG A 43 2.33 1.01 -12.39
CA ARG A 43 1.16 0.26 -11.89
C ARG A 43 0.12 0.09 -13.00
N SER A 44 -0.52 -1.08 -13.08
CA SER A 44 -1.57 -1.37 -14.08
C SER A 44 -2.72 -0.36 -14.02
N PHE A 45 -3.10 0.10 -12.83
CA PHE A 45 -4.12 1.14 -12.66
C PHE A 45 -3.76 2.43 -13.40
N ASP A 46 -2.52 2.91 -13.28
CA ASP A 46 -2.05 4.13 -13.94
C ASP A 46 -1.91 3.93 -15.44
N LEU A 47 -1.46 2.76 -15.87
CA LEU A 47 -1.41 2.38 -17.29
C LEU A 47 -2.79 2.46 -17.95
N ASP A 48 -3.86 2.13 -17.21
CA ASP A 48 -5.23 2.16 -17.71
C ASP A 48 -5.99 3.47 -17.38
N SER A 49 -5.44 4.34 -16.54
CA SER A 49 -6.11 5.58 -16.11
C SER A 49 -5.47 6.85 -16.69
N ASP A 50 -4.16 6.85 -16.94
CA ASP A 50 -3.44 7.98 -17.52
C ASP A 50 -3.46 7.91 -19.05
N TYR A 51 -3.97 8.95 -19.70
CA TYR A 51 -4.15 8.97 -21.16
C TYR A 51 -2.83 8.86 -21.92
N ARG A 52 -1.71 9.35 -21.38
CA ARG A 52 -0.41 9.30 -22.04
C ARG A 52 0.21 7.92 -21.92
N LEU A 53 0.05 7.27 -20.77
CA LEU A 53 0.45 5.87 -20.60
C LEU A 53 -0.39 4.95 -21.49
N LYS A 54 -1.69 5.21 -21.62
CA LYS A 54 -2.54 4.54 -22.62
C LYS A 54 -2.04 4.74 -24.03
N SER A 55 -1.71 5.97 -24.42
CA SER A 55 -1.17 6.26 -25.76
C SER A 55 0.15 5.52 -26.02
N LEU A 56 1.03 5.40 -25.01
CA LEU A 56 2.24 4.57 -25.13
C LEU A 56 1.90 3.09 -25.30
N LYS A 57 0.94 2.56 -24.54
CA LYS A 57 0.46 1.17 -24.63
C LYS A 57 -0.14 0.84 -26.01
N GLU A 58 -0.80 1.81 -26.63
CA GLU A 58 -1.45 1.69 -27.94
C GLU A 58 -0.49 1.89 -29.13
N ASP A 59 0.74 2.38 -28.92
CA ASP A 59 1.74 2.49 -30.00
C ASP A 59 2.15 1.10 -30.48
N ASN A 60 2.11 0.89 -31.80
CA ASN A 60 2.42 -0.38 -32.47
C ASN A 60 3.84 -0.93 -32.18
N ARG A 61 4.74 -0.08 -31.67
CA ARG A 61 6.14 -0.44 -31.35
C ARG A 61 6.32 -0.74 -29.86
N THR A 62 5.27 -0.61 -29.05
CA THR A 62 5.27 -0.92 -27.63
C THR A 62 4.81 -2.35 -27.39
N LYS A 63 5.56 -3.07 -26.54
CA LYS A 63 5.13 -4.36 -26.00
C LYS A 63 4.82 -4.21 -24.52
N THR A 64 3.58 -4.48 -24.14
CA THR A 64 3.17 -4.55 -22.73
C THR A 64 3.52 -5.91 -22.17
N ILE A 65 4.09 -5.94 -20.97
CA ILE A 65 4.42 -7.15 -20.24
C ILE A 65 3.81 -7.01 -18.84
N ASP A 66 2.79 -7.81 -18.56
CA ASP A 66 2.26 -7.91 -17.21
C ASP A 66 3.19 -8.76 -16.36
N VAL A 67 3.51 -8.29 -15.16
CA VAL A 67 4.30 -9.03 -14.18
C VAL A 67 3.33 -9.76 -13.25
N PRO A 68 3.12 -11.07 -13.42
CA PRO A 68 2.18 -11.81 -12.58
C PRO A 68 2.75 -12.02 -11.17
N LEU A 69 1.89 -12.47 -10.26
CA LEU A 69 2.34 -13.07 -9.01
C LEU A 69 3.23 -14.30 -9.28
N LEU A 70 4.03 -14.68 -8.28
CA LEU A 70 4.76 -15.94 -8.33
C LEU A 70 3.79 -17.11 -8.39
N ASP A 71 4.15 -18.15 -9.13
CA ASP A 71 3.36 -19.37 -9.16
C ASP A 71 3.68 -20.22 -7.92
N TRP A 72 2.63 -20.67 -7.22
CA TRP A 72 2.82 -21.44 -5.99
C TRP A 72 3.60 -22.74 -6.23
N LYS A 73 3.24 -23.52 -7.26
CA LYS A 73 3.80 -24.86 -7.50
C LYS A 73 5.18 -24.81 -8.14
N ARG A 74 5.39 -23.86 -9.04
CA ARG A 74 6.63 -23.71 -9.80
C ARG A 74 7.68 -22.91 -9.04
N ASP A 75 7.28 -21.83 -8.36
CA ASP A 75 8.22 -20.84 -7.84
C ASP A 75 8.32 -20.90 -6.30
N VAL A 76 7.20 -20.86 -5.58
CA VAL A 76 7.19 -20.64 -4.12
C VAL A 76 7.41 -21.94 -3.31
N GLU A 77 6.65 -22.99 -3.60
CA GLU A 77 6.72 -24.27 -2.87
C GLU A 77 8.12 -24.92 -2.94
N PRO A 78 8.76 -25.06 -4.12
CA PRO A 78 10.11 -25.61 -4.20
C PRO A 78 11.14 -24.75 -3.46
N PHE A 79 11.00 -23.42 -3.53
CA PHE A 79 11.90 -22.48 -2.86
C PHE A 79 11.81 -22.60 -1.33
N LEU A 80 10.59 -22.64 -0.78
CA LEU A 80 10.37 -22.80 0.66
C LEU A 80 10.85 -24.17 1.17
N LYS A 81 10.60 -25.25 0.42
CA LYS A 81 11.12 -26.59 0.75
C LYS A 81 12.63 -26.62 0.79
N ASN A 82 13.31 -25.99 -0.18
CA ASN A 82 14.77 -25.87 -0.20
C ASN A 82 15.30 -25.07 1.01
N LYS A 83 14.53 -24.11 1.53
CA LYS A 83 14.83 -23.38 2.75
C LYS A 83 14.52 -24.15 4.04
N GLY A 84 13.99 -25.37 3.95
CA GLY A 84 13.71 -26.25 5.10
C GLY A 84 12.32 -26.07 5.73
N PHE A 85 11.41 -25.35 5.08
CA PHE A 85 10.04 -25.18 5.58
C PHE A 85 9.14 -26.37 5.20
N ASP A 86 8.36 -26.86 6.17
CA ASP A 86 7.29 -27.81 5.91
C ASP A 86 6.00 -27.09 5.47
N VAL A 87 5.88 -26.92 4.15
CA VAL A 87 4.73 -26.23 3.53
C VAL A 87 3.43 -27.04 3.53
N SER A 88 3.41 -28.26 4.03
CA SER A 88 2.20 -29.12 4.04
C SER A 88 1.07 -28.53 4.90
N SER A 89 1.43 -27.77 5.93
CA SER A 89 0.50 -27.13 6.88
C SER A 89 -0.10 -25.81 6.38
N LEU A 90 0.40 -25.25 5.27
CA LEU A 90 -0.10 -23.99 4.71
C LEU A 90 -1.48 -24.17 4.08
N ILE A 91 -2.43 -23.32 4.48
CA ILE A 91 -3.76 -23.21 3.86
C ILE A 91 -3.72 -22.34 2.61
N GLU A 92 -4.71 -22.50 1.72
CA GLU A 92 -4.74 -21.82 0.43
C GLU A 92 -4.61 -20.28 0.50
N PRO A 93 -5.30 -19.56 1.42
CA PRO A 93 -5.11 -18.11 1.55
C PRO A 93 -3.67 -17.70 1.89
N GLN A 94 -2.97 -18.52 2.70
CA GLN A 94 -1.57 -18.25 3.05
C GLN A 94 -0.64 -18.47 1.86
N ARG A 95 -0.91 -19.50 1.05
CA ARG A 95 -0.17 -19.75 -0.19
C ARG A 95 -0.30 -18.55 -1.15
N GLN A 96 -1.53 -18.06 -1.33
CA GLN A 96 -1.80 -16.88 -2.14
C GLN A 96 -1.07 -15.63 -1.62
N LEU A 97 -1.04 -15.41 -0.30
CA LEU A 97 -0.27 -14.32 0.30
C LEU A 97 1.23 -14.44 -0.02
N LEU A 98 1.81 -15.64 0.06
CA LEU A 98 3.23 -15.89 -0.21
C LEU A 98 3.59 -15.88 -1.70
N CYS A 99 2.63 -15.92 -2.61
CA CYS A 99 2.88 -15.70 -4.03
C CYS A 99 3.25 -14.24 -4.37
N LEU A 100 2.99 -13.30 -3.46
CA LEU A 100 3.46 -11.93 -3.59
C LEU A 100 4.92 -11.83 -3.08
N PRO A 101 5.91 -11.43 -3.91
CA PRO A 101 7.33 -11.46 -3.53
C PRO A 101 7.67 -10.73 -2.22
N ILE A 102 7.05 -9.57 -1.96
CA ILE A 102 7.30 -8.82 -0.74
C ILE A 102 6.80 -9.57 0.51
N ASN A 103 5.65 -10.24 0.43
CA ASN A 103 5.14 -11.04 1.55
C ASN A 103 6.06 -12.25 1.81
N LEU A 104 6.54 -12.89 0.74
CA LEU A 104 7.50 -13.99 0.84
C LEU A 104 8.81 -13.53 1.50
N ALA A 105 9.35 -12.39 1.10
CA ALA A 105 10.56 -11.82 1.69
C ALA A 105 10.38 -11.53 3.19
N VAL A 106 9.27 -10.91 3.58
CA VAL A 106 8.95 -10.65 4.99
C VAL A 106 8.75 -11.96 5.77
N PHE A 107 8.06 -12.95 5.19
CA PHE A 107 7.89 -14.26 5.81
C PHE A 107 9.23 -14.96 6.10
N LEU A 108 10.15 -14.96 5.14
CA LEU A 108 11.50 -15.51 5.33
C LEU A 108 12.27 -14.77 6.41
N GLU A 109 12.11 -13.44 6.49
CA GLU A 109 12.74 -12.64 7.53
C GLU A 109 12.15 -12.93 8.92
N ILE A 110 10.87 -13.28 9.02
CA ILE A 110 10.24 -13.69 10.29
C ILE A 110 10.67 -15.10 10.68
N ASP A 111 10.79 -16.02 9.71
CA ASP A 111 11.13 -17.43 9.94
C ASP A 111 10.12 -18.12 10.88
N ASP A 112 8.82 -17.88 10.67
CA ASP A 112 7.74 -18.47 11.48
C ASP A 112 7.32 -19.84 10.94
N SER A 113 7.92 -20.90 11.49
CA SER A 113 7.62 -22.29 11.14
C SER A 113 6.18 -22.73 11.46
N LYS A 114 5.45 -21.97 12.28
CA LYS A 114 4.03 -22.27 12.60
C LYS A 114 3.05 -21.65 11.61
N PHE A 115 3.53 -20.84 10.66
CA PHE A 115 2.71 -20.13 9.67
C PHE A 115 1.49 -19.42 10.29
N ALA A 116 1.66 -18.79 11.46
CA ALA A 116 0.54 -18.21 12.19
C ALA A 116 0.17 -16.80 11.68
N PHE A 117 -0.08 -16.66 10.38
CA PHE A 117 -0.44 -15.39 9.72
C PHE A 117 -1.65 -15.56 8.80
N HIS A 118 -2.47 -14.52 8.70
CA HIS A 118 -3.66 -14.51 7.84
C HIS A 118 -3.74 -13.29 6.92
N SER A 119 -2.79 -12.36 7.02
CA SER A 119 -2.75 -11.13 6.22
C SER A 119 -1.32 -10.57 6.14
N MET A 120 -1.11 -9.62 5.22
CA MET A 120 0.13 -8.85 5.14
C MET A 120 0.38 -8.05 6.43
N SER A 121 -0.66 -7.49 7.03
CA SER A 121 -0.56 -6.78 8.32
C SER A 121 -0.07 -7.70 9.44
N ASN A 122 -0.53 -8.96 9.51
CA ASN A 122 0.00 -9.93 10.48
C ASN A 122 1.49 -10.25 10.24
N LEU A 123 1.92 -10.31 8.98
CA LEU A 123 3.34 -10.50 8.65
C LEU A 123 4.16 -9.30 9.16
N HIS A 124 3.75 -8.06 8.87
CA HIS A 124 4.47 -6.89 9.37
C HIS A 124 4.50 -6.79 10.90
N GLU A 125 3.40 -7.11 11.59
CA GLU A 125 3.37 -7.14 13.07
C GLU A 125 4.40 -8.14 13.63
N LYS A 126 4.43 -9.36 13.08
CA LYS A 126 5.44 -10.37 13.46
C LYS A 126 6.86 -9.92 13.16
N LEU A 127 7.08 -9.22 12.04
CA LEU A 127 8.38 -8.65 11.71
C LEU A 127 8.81 -7.64 12.77
N ILE A 128 7.93 -6.72 13.16
CA ILE A 128 8.18 -5.72 14.21
C ILE A 128 8.53 -6.42 15.53
N ASP A 129 7.76 -7.42 15.93
CA ASP A 129 8.00 -8.18 17.16
C ASP A 129 9.36 -8.89 17.15
N LYS A 130 9.70 -9.57 16.05
CA LYS A 130 11.00 -10.26 15.89
C LYS A 130 12.15 -9.26 15.95
N LYS A 131 12.04 -8.13 15.25
CA LYS A 131 13.08 -7.11 15.18
C LYS A 131 13.24 -6.38 16.50
N GLN A 132 12.15 -6.07 17.21
CA GLN A 132 12.18 -5.53 18.55
C GLN A 132 12.96 -6.44 19.51
N ARG A 133 12.63 -7.75 19.54
CA ARG A 133 13.34 -8.73 20.38
C ARG A 133 14.82 -8.82 20.01
N THR A 134 15.14 -8.84 18.73
CA THR A 134 16.53 -8.91 18.23
C THR A 134 17.35 -7.69 18.66
N ILE A 135 16.79 -6.49 18.50
CA ILE A 135 17.43 -5.23 18.91
C ILE A 135 17.63 -5.21 20.42
N SER A 136 16.58 -5.49 21.21
CA SER A 136 16.65 -5.48 22.67
C SER A 136 17.65 -6.48 23.24
N ASN A 137 17.86 -7.63 22.58
CA ASN A 137 18.83 -8.63 23.02
C ASN A 137 20.28 -8.24 22.69
N LYS A 138 20.51 -7.54 21.58
CA LYS A 138 21.86 -7.18 21.11
C LYS A 138 22.31 -5.80 21.60
N ARG A 139 21.39 -4.90 21.90
CA ARG A 139 21.65 -3.48 22.12
C ARG A 139 20.76 -2.95 23.24
N LYS A 140 21.31 -2.06 24.07
CA LYS A 140 20.53 -1.30 25.04
C LYS A 140 20.04 -0.01 24.38
N THR A 141 18.77 0.02 24.00
CA THR A 141 18.10 1.23 23.50
C THR A 141 17.24 1.83 24.61
N THR A 142 17.13 3.16 24.63
CA THR A 142 16.19 3.90 25.51
C THR A 142 14.80 4.05 24.90
N TRP A 143 14.61 3.49 23.71
CA TRP A 143 13.41 3.59 22.89
C TRP A 143 12.99 2.21 22.40
N SER A 144 11.69 2.03 22.17
CA SER A 144 11.13 0.87 21.47
C SER A 144 11.13 1.10 19.97
N LEU A 145 11.26 0.03 19.19
CA LEU A 145 11.39 0.03 17.74
C LEU A 145 10.31 0.85 17.05
N ILE A 146 9.09 0.82 17.58
CA ILE A 146 7.95 1.51 16.97
C ILE A 146 8.07 3.03 17.04
N GLN A 147 8.80 3.58 18.03
CA GLN A 147 8.91 5.03 18.22
C GLN A 147 9.63 5.74 17.06
N PRO A 148 10.88 5.38 16.68
CA PRO A 148 11.54 6.00 15.53
C PRO A 148 10.80 5.74 14.21
N LEU A 149 10.24 4.54 14.02
CA LEU A 149 9.47 4.24 12.80
C LEU A 149 8.19 5.09 12.70
N SER A 150 7.50 5.32 13.81
CA SER A 150 6.32 6.19 13.85
C SER A 150 6.68 7.66 13.60
N ALA A 151 7.81 8.13 14.16
CA ALA A 151 8.31 9.49 13.92
C ALA A 151 8.62 9.72 12.42
N MET A 152 9.28 8.74 11.78
CA MET A 152 9.48 8.75 10.33
C MET A 152 8.14 8.79 9.58
N CYS A 153 7.20 7.92 9.93
CA CYS A 153 5.90 7.85 9.28
C CYS A 153 5.12 9.17 9.38
N HIS A 154 5.13 9.80 10.55
CA HIS A 154 4.47 11.07 10.78
C HIS A 154 5.07 12.18 9.91
N TRP A 155 6.40 12.30 9.90
CA TRP A 155 7.10 13.28 9.07
C TRP A 155 6.82 13.08 7.57
N MET A 156 6.89 11.82 7.11
CA MET A 156 6.62 11.41 5.73
C MET A 156 5.18 11.71 5.34
N SER A 157 4.22 11.39 6.21
CA SER A 157 2.79 11.60 5.98
C SER A 157 2.42 13.08 5.87
N GLN A 158 2.90 13.92 6.80
CA GLN A 158 2.64 15.37 6.78
C GLN A 158 3.12 16.04 5.49
N ARG A 159 4.20 15.52 4.89
CA ARG A 159 4.81 16.06 3.68
C ARG A 159 4.44 15.28 2.42
N GLN A 160 3.64 14.22 2.56
CA GLN A 160 3.27 13.29 1.50
C GLN A 160 4.47 12.79 0.68
N LYS A 161 5.51 12.36 1.40
CA LYS A 161 6.78 11.83 0.87
C LYS A 161 7.00 10.41 1.39
N LEU A 162 7.76 9.61 0.63
CA LEU A 162 8.18 8.26 1.02
C LEU A 162 9.62 8.21 1.59
N ASN A 163 10.24 9.38 1.78
CA ASN A 163 11.54 9.54 2.40
C ASN A 163 11.50 10.68 3.41
N SER A 164 12.44 10.69 4.34
CA SER A 164 12.63 11.74 5.35
C SER A 164 14.12 12.00 5.60
N PRO A 165 14.53 13.20 6.05
CA PRO A 165 15.89 13.44 6.45
C PRO A 165 16.24 12.60 7.69
N VAL A 166 17.51 12.22 7.82
CA VAL A 166 18.03 11.49 8.99
C VAL A 166 17.76 12.21 10.31
N SER A 167 17.66 13.54 10.29
CA SER A 167 17.41 14.37 11.47
C SER A 167 16.07 14.11 12.17
N VAL A 168 15.11 13.46 11.49
CA VAL A 168 13.87 12.98 12.13
C VAL A 168 14.16 11.96 13.23
N LEU A 169 15.32 11.30 13.16
CA LEU A 169 15.72 10.26 14.08
C LEU A 169 16.67 10.75 15.19
N ASP A 170 16.99 12.05 15.26
CA ASP A 170 17.99 12.59 16.21
C ASP A 170 17.64 12.34 17.68
N THR A 171 16.34 12.29 18.01
CA THR A 171 15.86 11.97 19.37
C THR A 171 16.03 10.50 19.76
N TYR A 172 16.44 9.65 18.82
CA TYR A 172 16.61 8.21 19.01
C TYR A 172 18.08 7.82 18.79
N PRO A 173 18.90 7.77 19.86
CA PRO A 173 20.33 7.48 19.73
C PRO A 173 20.60 6.20 18.95
N ASN A 174 21.51 6.29 17.98
CA ASN A 174 21.91 5.21 17.07
C ASN A 174 20.79 4.62 16.20
N ALA A 175 19.61 5.24 16.12
CA ALA A 175 18.48 4.64 15.39
C ALA A 175 18.75 4.43 13.90
N VAL A 176 19.42 5.37 13.23
CA VAL A 176 19.76 5.21 11.80
C VAL A 176 20.57 3.93 11.59
N ASP A 177 21.69 3.78 12.30
CA ASP A 177 22.57 2.61 12.18
C ASP A 177 21.85 1.32 12.57
N ILE A 178 21.06 1.36 13.64
CA ILE A 178 20.33 0.19 14.14
C ILE A 178 19.30 -0.27 13.11
N LEU A 179 18.43 0.63 12.66
CA LEU A 179 17.34 0.32 11.75
C LEU A 179 17.86 -0.08 10.36
N THR A 180 18.94 0.54 9.88
CA THR A 180 19.59 0.13 8.63
C THR A 180 20.23 -1.24 8.78
N SER A 181 20.94 -1.52 9.88
CA SER A 181 21.54 -2.85 10.12
C SER A 181 20.50 -3.97 10.24
N GLU A 182 19.29 -3.64 10.69
CA GLU A 182 18.17 -4.56 10.80
C GLU A 182 17.31 -4.62 9.53
N GLY A 183 17.68 -3.90 8.47
CA GLY A 183 16.99 -3.92 7.18
C GLY A 183 15.61 -3.26 7.17
N LEU A 184 15.30 -2.44 8.18
CA LEU A 184 13.99 -1.77 8.30
C LEU A 184 13.92 -0.47 7.51
N ILE A 185 15.06 0.19 7.32
CA ILE A 185 15.19 1.42 6.55
C ILE A 185 16.41 1.34 5.61
N ILE A 186 16.33 2.07 4.51
CA ILE A 186 17.41 2.27 3.54
C ILE A 186 17.93 3.69 3.72
N LEU A 187 19.23 3.82 3.95
CA LEU A 187 19.93 5.11 4.03
C LEU A 187 20.48 5.45 2.64
N ASN A 188 20.13 6.63 2.13
CA ASN A 188 20.70 7.20 0.93
C ASN A 188 21.11 8.66 1.19
N ARG A 189 22.42 8.89 1.32
CA ARG A 189 23.00 10.19 1.72
C ARG A 189 22.42 10.64 3.06
N SER A 190 21.69 11.76 3.07
CA SER A 190 21.04 12.33 4.26
C SER A 190 19.55 12.00 4.35
N GLN A 191 19.05 11.09 3.52
CA GLN A 191 17.66 10.67 3.47
C GLN A 191 17.52 9.21 3.85
N VAL A 192 16.41 8.90 4.51
CA VAL A 192 16.01 7.53 4.87
C VAL A 192 14.61 7.25 4.34
N ASN A 193 14.38 6.03 3.89
CA ASN A 193 13.07 5.50 3.52
C ASN A 193 12.90 4.10 4.12
N PHE A 194 11.66 3.65 4.27
CA PHE A 194 11.40 2.26 4.64
C PHE A 194 11.86 1.31 3.54
N PHE A 195 12.16 0.06 3.90
CA PHE A 195 12.57 -0.96 2.92
C PHE A 195 11.49 -1.23 1.86
N HIS A 196 10.21 -0.99 2.19
CA HIS A 196 9.10 -1.11 1.27
C HIS A 196 7.93 -0.19 1.68
N GLU A 197 7.17 0.32 0.70
CA GLU A 197 6.03 1.23 0.90
C GLU A 197 4.94 0.59 1.77
N SER A 198 4.66 -0.70 1.58
CA SER A 198 3.66 -1.42 2.40
C SER A 198 4.01 -1.47 3.89
N PHE A 199 5.29 -1.42 4.24
CA PHE A 199 5.71 -1.42 5.64
C PHE A 199 5.55 -0.03 6.24
N PHE A 200 5.89 1.03 5.48
CA PHE A 200 5.52 2.40 5.84
C PHE A 200 4.01 2.53 6.09
N ASP A 201 3.20 2.06 5.16
CA ASP A 201 1.74 2.09 5.23
C ASP A 201 1.21 1.41 6.51
N HIS A 202 1.76 0.24 6.83
CA HIS A 202 1.38 -0.53 8.00
C HIS A 202 1.74 0.17 9.30
N ILE A 203 2.98 0.69 9.43
CA ILE A 203 3.40 1.44 10.61
C ILE A 203 2.56 2.71 10.78
N TYR A 204 2.26 3.41 9.67
CA TYR A 204 1.43 4.59 9.69
C TYR A 204 0.01 4.28 10.17
N ALA A 205 -0.64 3.26 9.59
CA ALA A 205 -1.99 2.85 10.00
C ALA A 205 -2.03 2.42 11.47
N ARG A 206 -1.06 1.62 11.93
CA ARG A 206 -0.92 1.22 13.34
C ARG A 206 -0.83 2.45 14.26
N SER A 207 0.01 3.42 13.91
CA SER A 207 0.16 4.64 14.68
C SER A 207 -1.12 5.47 14.66
N PHE A 208 -1.80 5.60 13.51
CA PHE A 208 -3.03 6.36 13.40
C PHE A 208 -4.14 5.80 14.31
N VAL A 209 -4.32 4.47 14.33
CA VAL A 209 -5.34 3.81 15.15
C VAL A 209 -5.14 4.07 16.65
N SER A 210 -3.91 4.30 17.11
CA SER A 210 -3.64 4.62 18.52
C SER A 210 -3.87 6.09 18.89
N HIS A 211 -4.19 6.96 17.94
CA HIS A 211 -4.51 8.37 18.18
C HIS A 211 -5.99 8.64 17.91
N ASP A 212 -6.52 9.73 18.48
CA ASP A 212 -7.94 10.13 18.33
C ASP A 212 -8.24 10.94 17.06
N GLN A 213 -7.25 11.14 16.17
CA GLN A 213 -7.43 11.84 14.91
C GLN A 213 -8.42 11.09 14.00
N THR A 214 -9.34 11.81 13.36
CA THR A 214 -10.28 11.24 12.38
C THR A 214 -9.69 11.24 10.97
N ILE A 215 -10.19 10.36 10.09
CA ILE A 215 -9.72 10.32 8.70
C ILE A 215 -10.09 11.63 7.97
N VAL A 216 -11.24 12.22 8.29
CA VAL A 216 -11.64 13.52 7.71
C VAL A 216 -10.68 14.63 8.12
N GLU A 217 -10.27 14.70 9.39
CA GLU A 217 -9.26 15.66 9.85
C GLU A 217 -7.94 15.48 9.10
N LEU A 218 -7.44 14.24 9.01
CA LEU A 218 -6.23 13.91 8.26
C LEU A 218 -6.29 14.38 6.79
N LEU A 219 -7.44 14.19 6.15
CA LEU A 219 -7.65 14.58 4.75
C LEU A 219 -7.89 16.07 4.56
N SER A 220 -8.21 16.80 5.63
CA SER A 220 -8.44 18.24 5.62
C SER A 220 -7.16 19.05 5.90
N GLU A 221 -6.16 18.44 6.55
CA GLU A 221 -4.88 19.09 6.89
C GLU A 221 -3.99 19.41 5.68
N THR A 222 -4.17 18.69 4.58
CA THR A 222 -3.29 18.78 3.40
C THR A 222 -4.07 18.50 2.14
N GLU A 223 -3.53 18.90 0.99
CA GLU A 223 -4.06 18.51 -0.32
C GLU A 223 -4.26 16.99 -0.42
N GLN A 224 -5.40 16.59 -0.96
CA GLN A 224 -5.78 15.19 -1.08
C GLN A 224 -5.14 14.56 -2.33
N HIS A 225 -3.81 14.44 -2.38
CA HIS A 225 -3.12 13.75 -3.48
C HIS A 225 -3.25 12.22 -3.37
N LEU A 226 -2.78 11.47 -4.37
CA LEU A 226 -2.87 10.00 -4.37
C LEU A 226 -2.25 9.32 -3.18
N PHE A 227 -1.23 9.94 -2.59
CA PHE A 227 -0.58 9.46 -1.37
C PHE A 227 -1.61 9.14 -0.27
N ARG A 228 -2.67 9.94 -0.16
CA ARG A 228 -3.75 9.72 0.81
C ARG A 228 -4.61 8.49 0.52
N ARG A 229 -4.71 8.01 -0.73
CA ARG A 229 -5.52 6.83 -1.08
C ARG A 229 -5.05 5.59 -0.32
N THR A 230 -3.74 5.31 -0.37
CA THR A 230 -3.17 4.13 0.27
C THR A 230 -3.27 4.24 1.79
N GLN A 231 -2.96 5.42 2.36
CA GLN A 231 -3.07 5.65 3.79
C GLN A 231 -4.49 5.43 4.33
N VAL A 232 -5.51 6.00 3.68
CA VAL A 232 -6.91 5.83 4.09
C VAL A 232 -7.32 4.37 4.02
N ARG A 233 -6.96 3.65 2.96
CA ARG A 233 -7.22 2.21 2.84
C ARG A 233 -6.64 1.42 4.01
N GLN A 234 -5.37 1.69 4.33
CA GLN A 234 -4.63 0.96 5.37
C GLN A 234 -5.16 1.27 6.77
N ILE A 235 -5.55 2.52 7.03
CA ILE A 235 -6.25 2.91 8.27
C ILE A 235 -7.58 2.16 8.39
N LEU A 236 -8.41 2.17 7.35
CA LEU A 236 -9.70 1.49 7.38
C LEU A 236 -9.56 -0.01 7.57
N GLU A 237 -8.56 -0.64 6.91
CA GLU A 237 -8.25 -2.06 7.11
C GLU A 237 -7.82 -2.37 8.55
N ALA A 238 -6.94 -1.53 9.12
CA ALA A 238 -6.49 -1.69 10.50
C ALA A 238 -7.63 -1.48 11.51
N LEU A 239 -8.49 -0.47 11.30
CA LEU A 239 -9.66 -0.23 12.15
C LEU A 239 -10.65 -1.39 12.04
N ARG A 240 -10.94 -1.91 10.84
CA ARG A 240 -11.86 -3.02 10.66
C ARG A 240 -11.44 -4.27 11.44
N GLN A 241 -10.14 -4.49 11.62
CA GLN A 241 -9.59 -5.62 12.38
C GLN A 241 -9.63 -5.40 13.90
N ASN A 242 -9.42 -4.17 14.38
CA ASN A 242 -9.17 -3.88 15.79
C ASN A 242 -10.28 -3.11 16.51
N ASP A 243 -11.04 -2.28 15.79
CA ASP A 243 -12.12 -1.43 16.29
C ASP A 243 -13.22 -1.23 15.23
N MET A 244 -14.13 -2.20 15.18
CA MET A 244 -15.24 -2.21 14.21
C MET A 244 -16.15 -0.97 14.34
N ASN A 245 -16.32 -0.43 15.55
CA ASN A 245 -17.18 0.72 15.78
C ASN A 245 -16.56 2.00 15.19
N ARG A 246 -15.28 2.25 15.48
CA ARG A 246 -14.56 3.39 14.89
C ARG A 246 -14.45 3.23 13.37
N TYR A 247 -14.15 2.03 12.88
CA TYR A 247 -14.13 1.74 11.45
C TYR A 247 -15.41 2.18 10.73
N LEU A 248 -16.58 1.76 11.22
CA LEU A 248 -17.87 2.09 10.58
C LEU A 248 -18.17 3.59 10.63
N SER A 249 -17.83 4.25 11.73
CA SER A 249 -17.96 5.70 11.89
C SER A 249 -17.10 6.45 10.89
N GLU A 250 -15.81 6.11 10.79
CA GLU A 250 -14.85 6.71 9.86
C GLU A 250 -15.24 6.45 8.41
N LEU A 251 -15.64 5.21 8.08
CA LEU A 251 -16.08 4.85 6.73
C LEU A 251 -17.27 5.69 6.27
N LEU A 252 -18.30 5.82 7.13
CA LEU A 252 -19.46 6.65 6.84
C LEU A 252 -19.07 8.12 6.69
N SER A 253 -18.24 8.64 7.59
CA SER A 253 -17.79 10.03 7.61
C SER A 253 -17.07 10.41 6.31
N VAL A 254 -16.09 9.59 5.89
CA VAL A 254 -15.28 9.85 4.69
C VAL A 254 -16.12 9.76 3.41
N LEU A 255 -17.00 8.77 3.30
CA LEU A 255 -17.83 8.62 2.10
C LEU A 255 -18.90 9.73 1.98
N SER A 256 -19.43 10.21 3.11
CA SER A 256 -20.52 11.20 3.15
C SER A 256 -20.04 12.65 3.08
N ASN A 257 -18.77 12.91 3.40
CA ASN A 257 -18.24 14.27 3.42
C ASN A 257 -17.97 14.81 2.00
N ASN A 258 -18.52 15.97 1.65
CA ASN A 258 -18.41 16.58 0.32
C ASN A 258 -17.02 17.14 0.01
N ASP A 259 -16.22 17.46 1.03
CA ASP A 259 -14.86 18.00 0.87
C ASP A 259 -13.85 16.88 0.57
N ILE A 260 -14.25 15.62 0.69
CA ILE A 260 -13.42 14.47 0.33
C ILE A 260 -13.50 14.21 -1.18
N ARG A 261 -12.34 14.25 -1.84
CA ARG A 261 -12.21 14.07 -3.28
C ARG A 261 -12.69 12.69 -3.72
N PHE A 262 -13.35 12.67 -4.88
CA PHE A 262 -13.91 11.47 -5.49
C PHE A 262 -12.94 10.29 -5.53
N HIS A 263 -11.67 10.55 -5.85
CA HIS A 263 -10.68 9.49 -6.01
C HIS A 263 -10.32 8.75 -4.72
N ILE A 264 -10.48 9.39 -3.55
CA ILE A 264 -10.30 8.73 -2.26
C ILE A 264 -11.49 7.80 -2.03
N LYS A 265 -12.71 8.30 -2.22
CA LYS A 265 -13.94 7.50 -2.11
C LYS A 265 -13.93 6.30 -3.06
N ALA A 266 -13.49 6.50 -4.30
CA ALA A 266 -13.35 5.42 -5.28
C ALA A 266 -12.35 4.34 -4.82
N ALA A 267 -11.20 4.73 -4.25
CA ALA A 267 -10.22 3.79 -3.71
C ALA A 267 -10.77 2.99 -2.51
N ILE A 268 -11.56 3.64 -1.65
CA ILE A 268 -12.26 2.96 -0.54
C ILE A 268 -13.25 1.94 -1.09
N CYS A 269 -14.08 2.31 -2.07
CA CYS A 269 -15.05 1.39 -2.66
C CYS A 269 -14.39 0.20 -3.37
N GLN A 270 -13.27 0.43 -4.05
CA GLN A 270 -12.48 -0.64 -4.64
C GLN A 270 -11.96 -1.60 -3.57
N TRP A 271 -11.46 -1.09 -2.44
CA TRP A 271 -11.04 -1.93 -1.32
C TRP A 271 -12.21 -2.68 -0.67
N LEU A 272 -13.38 -2.05 -0.51
CA LEU A 272 -14.58 -2.72 -0.01
C LEU A 272 -14.99 -3.91 -0.90
N SER A 273 -14.78 -3.82 -2.22
CA SER A 273 -15.07 -4.95 -3.12
C SER A 273 -14.18 -6.16 -2.88
N SER A 274 -12.97 -5.98 -2.34
CA SER A 274 -12.05 -7.09 -2.01
C SER A 274 -12.32 -7.72 -0.64
N ILE A 275 -13.35 -7.28 0.09
CA ILE A 275 -13.70 -7.87 1.39
C ILE A 275 -14.49 -9.17 1.17
N ASP A 276 -13.93 -10.27 1.65
CA ASP A 276 -14.54 -11.61 1.51
C ASP A 276 -15.85 -11.78 2.29
N LYS A 277 -15.97 -11.10 3.44
CA LYS A 277 -17.12 -11.20 4.35
C LYS A 277 -17.58 -9.81 4.79
N PRO A 278 -18.31 -9.08 3.93
CA PRO A 278 -18.89 -7.81 4.29
C PRO A 278 -20.00 -7.99 5.33
N SER A 279 -20.16 -6.98 6.18
CA SER A 279 -21.21 -6.92 7.19
C SER A 279 -22.42 -6.14 6.70
N GLU A 280 -23.57 -6.39 7.32
CA GLU A 280 -24.80 -5.65 7.03
C GLU A 280 -24.63 -4.14 7.29
N GLN A 281 -23.83 -3.75 8.28
CA GLN A 281 -23.56 -2.35 8.60
C GLN A 281 -22.74 -1.67 7.48
N GLU A 282 -21.72 -2.35 6.95
CA GLU A 282 -20.98 -1.86 5.78
C GLU A 282 -21.91 -1.71 4.57
N PHE A 283 -22.80 -2.69 4.35
CA PHE A 283 -23.79 -2.66 3.27
C PHE A 283 -24.78 -1.49 3.41
N ARG A 284 -25.27 -1.23 4.63
CA ARG A 284 -26.14 -0.08 4.92
C ARG A 284 -25.46 1.25 4.65
N ILE A 285 -24.15 1.39 4.91
CA ILE A 285 -23.39 2.61 4.61
C ILE A 285 -23.32 2.84 3.10
N ILE A 286 -22.86 1.86 2.33
CA ILE A 286 -22.71 2.02 0.88
C ILE A 286 -24.07 2.21 0.17
N SER A 287 -25.13 1.62 0.71
CA SER A 287 -26.49 1.71 0.17
C SER A 287 -27.11 3.11 0.29
N ARG A 288 -26.54 4.01 1.10
CA ARG A 288 -26.99 5.41 1.20
C ARG A 288 -26.62 6.22 -0.05
N PHE A 289 -25.62 5.79 -0.81
CA PHE A 289 -25.20 6.45 -2.03
C PHE A 289 -26.04 5.90 -3.20
N LYS A 290 -27.23 6.48 -3.40
CA LYS A 290 -28.12 6.21 -4.55
C LYS A 290 -28.17 7.45 -5.45
N GLU A 291 -28.21 7.26 -6.76
CA GLU A 291 -28.47 8.38 -7.67
C GLU A 291 -29.96 8.74 -7.66
N PRO A 292 -30.32 10.03 -7.77
CA PRO A 292 -31.72 10.47 -7.87
C PRO A 292 -32.51 9.79 -9.00
N SER A 293 -31.82 9.30 -10.03
CA SER A 293 -32.38 8.60 -11.19
C SER A 293 -32.78 7.14 -10.92
N GLY A 294 -32.72 6.66 -9.68
CA GLY A 294 -32.99 5.25 -9.34
C GLY A 294 -31.90 4.27 -9.76
N LYS A 295 -30.76 4.75 -10.28
CA LYS A 295 -29.58 3.94 -10.60
C LYS A 295 -28.67 3.85 -9.38
N PHE A 296 -27.96 2.72 -9.24
CA PHE A 296 -26.90 2.60 -8.24
C PHE A 296 -25.77 3.58 -8.54
N HIS A 297 -25.39 4.40 -7.55
CA HIS A 297 -24.25 5.30 -7.63
C HIS A 297 -22.96 4.53 -7.93
N LEU A 298 -22.00 5.17 -8.60
CA LEU A 298 -20.70 4.56 -8.96
C LEU A 298 -20.00 3.88 -7.77
N PHE A 299 -20.05 4.49 -6.59
CA PHE A 299 -19.51 3.93 -5.35
C PHE A 299 -20.17 2.61 -4.94
N PHE A 300 -21.50 2.52 -5.02
CA PHE A 300 -22.22 1.27 -4.74
C PHE A 300 -21.86 0.19 -5.76
N ARG A 301 -21.81 0.54 -7.05
CA ARG A 301 -21.44 -0.40 -8.12
C ARG A 301 -20.02 -0.94 -7.91
N SER A 302 -19.09 -0.04 -7.63
CA SER A 302 -17.69 -0.39 -7.39
C SER A 302 -17.50 -1.24 -6.14
N ALA A 303 -18.27 -1.01 -5.06
CA ALA A 303 -18.11 -1.74 -3.81
C ALA A 303 -18.86 -3.08 -3.80
N ALA A 304 -20.17 -3.08 -4.11
CA ALA A 304 -21.06 -4.22 -3.88
C ALA A 304 -21.43 -5.03 -5.12
N LEU A 305 -21.37 -4.46 -6.31
CA LEU A 305 -21.74 -5.19 -7.54
C LEU A 305 -20.54 -5.82 -8.26
N SER A 306 -19.33 -5.56 -7.77
CA SER A 306 -18.10 -6.03 -8.40
C SER A 306 -17.66 -7.41 -7.88
N THR A 307 -18.23 -7.89 -6.76
CA THR A 307 -17.89 -9.20 -6.17
C THR A 307 -19.11 -9.90 -5.58
N HIS A 308 -19.09 -11.23 -5.57
CA HIS A 308 -20.19 -12.07 -5.08
C HIS A 308 -20.38 -11.97 -3.56
N ALA A 309 -19.36 -11.54 -2.80
CA ALA A 309 -19.37 -11.51 -1.34
C ALA A 309 -20.49 -10.62 -0.76
N TRP A 310 -20.95 -9.64 -1.54
CA TRP A 310 -22.00 -8.70 -1.16
C TRP A 310 -23.40 -9.17 -1.57
N PHE A 311 -23.52 -10.21 -2.40
CA PHE A 311 -24.80 -10.59 -3.00
C PHE A 311 -25.78 -11.15 -1.96
N ASP A 312 -25.27 -11.83 -0.94
CA ASP A 312 -26.08 -12.35 0.16
C ASP A 312 -26.77 -11.23 0.96
N LEU A 313 -26.26 -9.99 0.88
CA LEU A 313 -26.79 -8.80 1.55
C LEU A 313 -27.73 -7.98 0.66
N LEU A 314 -27.94 -8.35 -0.61
CA LEU A 314 -28.82 -7.63 -1.55
C LEU A 314 -30.31 -7.99 -1.40
N ASN A 315 -30.66 -8.94 -0.51
CA ASN A 315 -32.01 -9.43 -0.29
C ASN A 315 -32.83 -8.55 0.67
#